data_AF-A0A9D6ILE2-F1
#
_entry.id   AF-A0A9D6ILE2-F1
#
_cell.length_a   1.000
_cell.length_b   1.000
_cell.length_c   1.000
_cell.angle_alpha   90.00
_cell.angle_beta   90.00
_cell.angle_gamma   90.00
#
_symmetry.space_group_name_H-M   'P 1'
#
loop_
_entity.id
_entity.type
_entity.pdbx_description
1 polymer ?
#
loop_
_entity_poly.entity_id
_entity_poly.type
_entity_poly.pdbx_seq_one_letter_code
_entity_poly.pdbx_strand_id
1 'polypeptide(L)'
;MPQKLKRPRKRYGIGEWYGNHLVATTQPQRRQLAKKSLEQNLPHISCPFRSTANQDVFCDKRGGVCSLRLYGEGSTSNEAIALAGPEGSLVTTCPRRFVEDNRIFTWVGEVLLGYSTPLIAPEVAFLTAHVGGRNKNVGKIDCVLAHPTRDPLHWCALEMQAVYFSGLKMRDEFEEIRD
;
A
#
# COMPACT_ATOMS: atom_id res chain seq x y z
N MET A 1 -27.17 38.40 -11.21
CA MET A 1 -25.84 37.79 -11.42
C MET A 1 -26.00 36.28 -11.36
N PRO A 2 -25.52 35.50 -12.34
CA PRO A 2 -25.62 34.04 -12.27
C PRO A 2 -24.74 33.55 -11.12
N GLN A 3 -25.33 32.80 -10.19
CA GLN A 3 -24.57 32.14 -9.12
C GLN A 3 -23.55 31.18 -9.76
N LYS A 4 -22.26 31.44 -9.56
CA LYS A 4 -21.21 30.47 -9.89
C LYS A 4 -21.52 29.18 -9.14
N LEU A 5 -21.85 28.11 -9.86
CA LEU A 5 -21.96 26.76 -9.31
C LEU A 5 -20.69 26.47 -8.50
N LYS A 6 -20.84 26.28 -7.18
CA LYS A 6 -19.74 25.83 -6.32
C LYS A 6 -19.27 24.50 -6.89
N ARG A 7 -18.00 24.43 -7.30
CA ARG A 7 -17.40 23.15 -7.68
C ARG A 7 -17.45 22.23 -6.46
N PRO A 8 -17.98 21.00 -6.58
CA PRO A 8 -18.01 20.06 -5.46
C PRO A 8 -16.59 19.83 -4.95
N ARG A 9 -16.37 19.91 -3.64
CA ARG A 9 -15.04 19.69 -3.06
C ARG A 9 -14.67 18.21 -3.21
N LYS A 10 -13.73 17.93 -4.11
CA LYS A 10 -13.06 16.62 -4.20
C LYS A 10 -11.87 16.58 -3.24
N ARG A 11 -11.72 15.52 -2.46
CA ARG A 11 -10.60 15.33 -1.53
C ARG A 11 -10.16 13.88 -1.46
N TYR A 12 -8.85 13.65 -1.38
CA TYR A 12 -8.33 12.33 -1.05
C TYR A 12 -8.57 12.03 0.42
N GLY A 13 -8.95 10.79 0.71
CA GLY A 13 -9.04 10.22 2.05
C GLY A 13 -8.65 8.74 2.03
N ILE A 14 -8.80 8.05 3.16
CA ILE A 14 -8.44 6.64 3.29
C ILE A 14 -9.26 5.79 2.31
N GLY A 15 -8.59 5.13 1.36
CA GLY A 15 -9.23 4.16 0.45
C GLY A 15 -9.25 2.76 1.05
N GLU A 16 -8.12 2.35 1.62
CA GLU A 16 -7.97 1.08 2.33
C GLU A 16 -7.23 1.25 3.64
N TRP A 17 -7.76 0.60 4.68
CA TRP A 17 -7.23 0.67 6.03
C TRP A 17 -6.97 -0.72 6.59
N TYR A 18 -5.70 -1.03 6.83
CA TYR A 18 -5.25 -2.38 7.19
C TYR A 18 -5.79 -3.46 6.23
N GLY A 19 -5.81 -3.11 4.93
CA GLY A 19 -6.32 -3.93 3.84
C GLY A 19 -7.85 -4.04 3.70
N ASN A 20 -8.62 -3.34 4.51
CA ASN A 20 -10.08 -3.26 4.35
C ASN A 20 -10.45 -2.04 3.50
N HIS A 21 -11.32 -2.21 2.50
CA HIS A 21 -11.89 -1.08 1.77
C HIS A 21 -12.74 -0.21 2.71
N LEU A 22 -12.41 1.08 2.86
CA LEU A 22 -13.12 1.94 3.81
C LEU A 22 -14.62 1.99 3.52
N VAL A 23 -14.99 2.07 2.23
CA VAL A 23 -16.39 2.07 1.78
C VAL A 23 -17.19 0.83 2.19
N ALA A 24 -16.53 -0.31 2.39
CA ALA A 24 -17.15 -1.57 2.80
C ALA A 24 -17.10 -1.80 4.32
N THR A 25 -16.39 -0.95 5.06
CA THR A 25 -16.33 -1.02 6.53
C THR A 25 -17.47 -0.26 7.17
N THR A 26 -18.02 -0.82 8.25
CA THR A 26 -19.07 -0.18 9.07
C THR A 26 -18.49 0.94 9.94
N GLN A 27 -19.32 1.87 10.39
CA GLN A 27 -18.87 2.96 11.27
C GLN A 27 -18.21 2.45 12.58
N PRO A 28 -18.72 1.42 13.28
CA PRO A 28 -18.03 0.84 14.44
C PRO A 28 -16.65 0.28 14.09
N GLN A 29 -16.50 -0.40 12.95
CA GLN A 29 -15.21 -0.90 12.50
C GLN A 29 -14.23 0.24 12.20
N ARG A 30 -14.68 1.29 11.50
CA ARG A 30 -13.87 2.48 11.21
C ARG A 30 -13.35 3.13 12.50
N ARG A 31 -14.20 3.30 13.51
CA ARG A 31 -13.82 3.81 14.83
C ARG A 31 -12.78 2.94 15.53
N GLN A 32 -12.87 1.62 15.44
CA GLN A 32 -11.87 0.71 16.01
C GLN A 32 -10.52 0.85 15.30
N LEU A 33 -10.50 0.91 13.97
CA LEU A 33 -9.28 1.10 13.19
C LEU A 33 -8.63 2.47 13.45
N ALA A 34 -9.45 3.50 13.66
CA ALA A 34 -9.01 4.83 14.07
C ALA A 34 -8.31 4.82 15.43
N LYS A 35 -8.92 4.20 16.45
CA LYS A 35 -8.31 4.04 17.78
C LYS A 35 -6.95 3.36 17.69
N LYS A 36 -6.86 2.22 16.98
CA LYS A 36 -5.60 1.50 16.77
C LYS A 36 -4.54 2.33 16.06
N SER A 37 -4.95 3.15 15.08
CA SER A 37 -4.03 4.00 14.32
C SER A 37 -3.48 5.19 15.09
N LEU A 38 -4.13 5.55 16.21
CA LEU A 38 -3.71 6.62 17.11
C LEU A 38 -2.81 6.14 18.25
N GLU A 39 -2.70 4.82 18.45
CA GLU A 39 -1.78 4.21 19.42
C GLU A 39 -0.32 4.54 19.07
N GLN A 40 0.53 4.66 20.09
CA GLN A 40 1.95 4.97 19.89
C GLN A 40 2.74 3.78 19.33
N ASN A 41 2.35 2.57 19.75
CA ASN A 41 2.93 1.31 19.31
C ASN A 41 2.39 0.89 17.94
N LEU A 42 3.16 0.08 17.21
CA LEU A 42 2.67 -0.53 15.99
C LEU A 42 1.51 -1.48 16.32
N PRO A 43 0.43 -1.46 15.53
CA PRO A 43 -0.75 -2.25 15.83
C PRO A 43 -0.46 -3.73 15.56
N HIS A 44 -0.92 -4.60 16.46
CA HIS A 44 -0.90 -6.04 16.28
C HIS A 44 -2.05 -6.49 15.36
N ILE A 45 -2.01 -6.02 14.11
CA ILE A 45 -2.97 -6.33 13.05
C ILE A 45 -2.22 -7.01 11.90
N SER A 46 -2.66 -8.20 11.54
CA SER A 46 -2.17 -8.97 10.40
C SER A 46 -2.25 -8.14 9.11
N CYS A 47 -1.17 -8.12 8.32
CA CYS A 47 -1.16 -7.49 7.01
C CYS A 47 -1.71 -8.49 5.99
N PRO A 48 -2.91 -8.29 5.43
CA PRO A 48 -3.54 -9.31 4.58
C PRO A 48 -2.76 -9.55 3.28
N PHE A 49 -1.91 -8.62 2.86
CA PHE A 49 -1.10 -8.75 1.65
C PHE A 49 0.19 -9.57 1.86
N ARG A 50 0.61 -9.76 3.11
CA ARG A 50 1.87 -10.45 3.46
C ARG A 50 1.65 -11.71 4.29
N SER A 51 0.58 -11.75 5.06
CA SER A 51 0.19 -12.94 5.82
C SER A 51 -0.27 -14.03 4.86
N THR A 52 0.07 -15.28 5.18
CA THR A 52 -0.41 -16.48 4.49
C THR A 52 -1.17 -17.36 5.48
N ALA A 53 -1.77 -18.45 5.01
CA ALA A 53 -2.40 -19.44 5.88
C ALA A 53 -1.45 -20.02 6.95
N ASN A 54 -0.14 -20.01 6.70
CA ASN A 54 0.87 -20.63 7.57
C ASN A 54 1.75 -19.62 8.32
N GLN A 55 1.64 -18.33 8.00
CA GLN A 55 2.50 -17.31 8.58
C GLN A 55 1.75 -16.00 8.72
N ASP A 56 1.64 -15.51 9.95
CA ASP A 56 1.13 -14.18 10.20
C ASP A 56 2.24 -13.15 10.17
N VAL A 57 2.01 -12.07 9.44
CA VAL A 57 2.93 -10.95 9.28
C VAL A 57 2.21 -9.67 9.64
N PHE A 58 2.60 -9.05 10.75
CA PHE A 58 1.94 -7.84 11.24
C PHE A 58 2.24 -6.61 10.39
N CYS A 59 1.28 -5.69 10.36
CA CYS A 59 1.40 -4.40 9.69
C CYS A 59 2.51 -3.55 10.35
N ASP A 60 3.49 -3.14 9.54
CA ASP A 60 4.60 -2.29 9.95
C ASP A 60 4.37 -0.80 9.60
N LYS A 61 3.31 -0.49 8.86
CA LYS A 61 2.98 0.89 8.46
C LYS A 61 2.21 1.60 9.57
N ARG A 62 2.81 2.66 10.12
CA ARG A 62 2.14 3.56 11.07
C ARG A 62 0.83 4.09 10.49
N GLY A 63 -0.26 3.94 11.24
CA GLY A 63 -1.60 4.33 10.83
C GLY A 63 -2.27 3.41 9.80
N GLY A 64 -1.58 2.39 9.26
CA GLY A 64 -2.20 1.31 8.47
C GLY A 64 -2.85 1.70 7.15
N VAL A 65 -2.63 2.90 6.62
CA VAL A 65 -3.28 3.36 5.38
C VAL A 65 -2.59 2.73 4.18
N CYS A 66 -3.25 1.75 3.56
CA CYS A 66 -2.69 0.98 2.46
C CYS A 66 -2.80 1.74 1.13
N SER A 67 -3.92 2.44 0.95
CA SER A 67 -4.23 3.21 -0.25
C SER A 67 -5.10 4.41 0.09
N LEU A 68 -5.06 5.44 -0.76
CA LEU A 68 -5.97 6.58 -0.77
C LEU A 68 -7.01 6.44 -1.88
N ARG A 69 -8.11 7.19 -1.77
CA ARG A 69 -9.15 7.31 -2.80
C ARG A 69 -9.69 8.73 -2.84
N LEU A 70 -10.14 9.16 -4.02
CA LEU A 70 -10.82 10.44 -4.19
C LEU A 70 -12.30 10.34 -3.79
N TYR A 71 -12.72 11.21 -2.88
CA TYR A 71 -14.09 11.38 -2.43
C TYR A 71 -14.66 12.70 -2.95
N GLY A 72 -15.97 12.72 -3.20
CA GLY A 72 -16.75 13.93 -3.49
C GLY A 72 -17.83 14.16 -2.43
N GLU A 73 -18.54 15.29 -2.58
CA GLU A 73 -19.71 15.61 -1.75
C GLU A 73 -20.90 14.72 -2.13
N GLY A 74 -21.54 14.14 -1.13
CA GLY A 74 -22.78 13.38 -1.26
C GLY A 74 -24.01 14.26 -1.38
N SER A 75 -25.19 13.65 -1.37
CA SER A 75 -26.48 14.36 -1.42
C SER A 75 -26.76 15.14 -0.13
N THR A 76 -26.11 14.77 0.97
CA THR A 76 -26.14 15.50 2.24
C THR A 76 -24.80 16.20 2.49
N SER A 77 -24.84 17.36 3.15
CA SER A 77 -23.66 18.25 3.30
C SER A 77 -22.48 17.65 4.08
N ASN A 78 -22.70 16.54 4.80
CA ASN A 78 -21.70 15.87 5.63
C ASN A 78 -21.37 14.43 5.15
N GLU A 79 -21.82 14.05 3.95
CA GLU A 79 -21.53 12.74 3.40
C GLU A 79 -20.41 12.84 2.37
N ALA A 80 -19.35 12.06 2.56
CA ALA A 80 -18.30 11.87 1.57
C ALA A 80 -18.57 10.58 0.79
N ILE A 81 -18.73 10.68 -0.53
CA ILE A 81 -18.99 9.53 -1.40
C ILE A 81 -17.74 9.25 -2.24
N ALA A 82 -17.31 7.98 -2.27
CA ALA A 82 -16.23 7.54 -3.14
C ALA A 82 -16.60 7.82 -4.60
N LEU A 83 -15.72 8.50 -5.33
CA LEU A 83 -15.99 8.76 -6.75
C LEU A 83 -15.98 7.44 -7.54
N ALA A 84 -16.85 7.38 -8.54
CA ALA A 84 -16.88 6.26 -9.49
C ALA A 84 -15.91 6.50 -10.65
N GLY A 85 -15.57 5.43 -11.38
CA GLY A 85 -14.69 5.48 -12.53
C GLY A 85 -13.20 5.66 -12.19
N PRO A 86 -12.36 5.95 -13.19
CA PRO A 86 -10.90 5.97 -13.04
C PRO A 86 -10.39 6.99 -12.00
N GLU A 87 -11.06 8.13 -11.85
CA GLU A 87 -10.68 9.14 -10.84
C GLU A 87 -10.84 8.64 -9.40
N GLY A 88 -11.73 7.68 -9.17
CA GLY A 88 -11.99 7.06 -7.87
C GLY A 88 -11.16 5.80 -7.59
N SER A 89 -10.24 5.44 -8.48
CA SER A 89 -9.35 4.31 -8.30
C SER A 89 -8.48 4.47 -7.05
N LEU A 90 -8.06 3.35 -6.49
CA LEU A 90 -7.16 3.34 -5.35
C LEU A 90 -5.77 3.81 -5.75
N VAL A 91 -5.18 4.63 -4.89
CA VAL A 91 -3.83 5.15 -5.01
C VAL A 91 -2.99 4.54 -3.89
N THR A 92 -2.16 3.56 -4.22
CA THR A 92 -1.38 2.78 -3.25
C THR A 92 -0.32 3.63 -2.55
N THR A 93 -0.37 3.68 -1.21
CA THR A 93 0.59 4.40 -0.34
C THR A 93 1.43 3.46 0.53
N CYS A 94 1.20 2.15 0.44
CA CYS A 94 1.95 1.11 1.13
C CYS A 94 2.57 0.15 0.11
N PRO A 95 3.92 0.07 0.00
CA PRO A 95 4.56 -0.86 -0.93
C PRO A 95 4.18 -2.32 -0.69
N ARG A 96 3.86 -2.68 0.56
CA ARG A 96 3.40 -4.02 0.93
C ARG A 96 2.06 -4.40 0.27
N ARG A 97 1.31 -3.46 -0.31
CA ARG A 97 0.10 -3.77 -1.07
C ARG A 97 0.41 -4.48 -2.39
N PHE A 98 1.53 -4.17 -3.03
CA PHE A 98 1.87 -4.73 -4.35
C PHE A 98 2.11 -6.24 -4.35
N VAL A 99 2.42 -6.82 -3.18
CA VAL A 99 2.71 -8.25 -3.04
C VAL A 99 1.46 -9.12 -2.87
N GLU A 100 0.27 -8.52 -2.91
CA GLU A 100 -1.02 -9.23 -2.85
C GLU A 100 -1.07 -10.37 -3.85
N ASP A 101 -1.30 -11.58 -3.34
CA ASP A 101 -1.43 -12.84 -4.07
C ASP A 101 -0.32 -13.10 -5.11
N ASN A 102 0.88 -12.56 -4.86
CA ASN A 102 2.02 -12.59 -5.79
C ASN A 102 1.72 -12.05 -7.20
N ARG A 103 0.64 -11.29 -7.39
CA ARG A 103 0.13 -10.89 -8.72
C ARG A 103 1.17 -10.14 -9.54
N ILE A 104 1.90 -9.22 -8.91
CA ILE A 104 2.95 -8.46 -9.59
C ILE A 104 4.09 -9.37 -10.03
N PHE A 105 4.48 -10.36 -9.21
CA PHE A 105 5.57 -11.28 -9.51
C PHE A 105 5.20 -12.23 -10.63
N THR A 106 3.97 -12.75 -10.62
CA THR A 106 3.43 -13.59 -11.70
C THR A 106 3.45 -12.83 -13.03
N TRP A 107 2.90 -11.61 -13.05
CA TRP A 107 2.84 -10.81 -14.27
C TRP A 107 4.24 -10.48 -14.82
N VAL A 108 5.17 -10.03 -13.96
CA VAL A 108 6.55 -9.74 -14.39
C VAL A 108 7.25 -11.02 -14.88
N GLY A 109 7.05 -12.14 -14.17
CA GLY A 109 7.60 -13.44 -14.57
C GLY A 109 7.11 -13.89 -15.95
N GLU A 110 5.81 -13.76 -16.23
CA GLU A 110 5.25 -14.07 -17.55
C GLU A 110 5.85 -13.18 -18.64
N VAL A 111 5.88 -11.87 -18.40
CA VAL A 111 6.30 -10.88 -19.41
C VAL A 111 7.80 -10.92 -19.68
N LEU A 112 8.64 -10.98 -18.64
CA LEU A 112 10.09 -10.87 -18.77
C LEU A 112 10.81 -12.22 -18.81
N LEU A 113 10.29 -13.24 -18.12
CA LEU A 113 10.94 -14.54 -17.98
C LEU A 113 10.23 -15.64 -18.79
N GLY A 114 9.02 -15.38 -19.29
CA GLY A 114 8.16 -16.39 -19.92
C GLY A 114 7.71 -17.48 -18.95
N TYR A 115 7.59 -17.17 -17.65
CA TYR A 115 7.26 -18.13 -16.61
C TYR A 115 6.47 -17.49 -15.45
N SER A 116 5.29 -18.03 -15.13
CA SER A 116 4.33 -17.40 -14.21
C SER A 116 4.62 -17.61 -12.73
N THR A 117 5.54 -18.50 -12.37
CA THR A 117 5.91 -18.77 -10.97
C THR A 117 7.42 -18.62 -10.76
N PRO A 118 7.98 -17.41 -10.97
CA PRO A 118 9.42 -17.20 -10.82
C PRO A 118 9.87 -17.44 -9.37
N LEU A 119 11.15 -17.77 -9.19
CA LEU A 119 11.79 -17.70 -7.88
C LEU A 119 11.87 -16.24 -7.46
N ILE A 120 11.49 -15.94 -6.21
CA ILE A 120 11.46 -14.58 -5.66
C ILE A 120 12.53 -14.45 -4.58
N ALA A 121 13.50 -13.57 -4.77
CA ALA A 121 14.49 -13.22 -3.77
C ALA A 121 14.27 -11.76 -3.30
N PRO A 122 13.70 -11.53 -2.09
CA PRO A 122 13.43 -10.20 -1.59
C PRO A 122 14.67 -9.54 -0.96
N GLU A 123 14.74 -8.21 -1.02
CA GLU A 123 15.75 -7.36 -0.37
C GLU A 123 17.21 -7.75 -0.63
N VAL A 124 17.54 -8.06 -1.89
CA VAL A 124 18.88 -8.53 -2.28
C VAL A 124 19.88 -7.39 -2.15
N ALA A 125 20.88 -7.56 -1.28
CA ALA A 125 21.98 -6.63 -1.15
C ALA A 125 22.85 -6.67 -2.42
N PHE A 126 22.87 -5.56 -3.14
CA PHE A 126 23.53 -5.47 -4.44
C PHE A 126 24.74 -4.53 -4.43
N LEU A 127 24.80 -3.61 -3.46
CA LEU A 127 25.92 -2.71 -3.28
C LEU A 127 26.43 -2.73 -1.84
N THR A 128 27.72 -3.02 -1.69
CA THR A 128 28.40 -3.11 -0.40
C THR A 128 29.51 -2.06 -0.35
N ALA A 129 29.50 -1.23 0.69
CA ALA A 129 30.58 -0.32 0.99
C ALA A 129 31.62 -1.00 1.88
N HIS A 130 32.90 -0.81 1.57
CA HIS A 130 34.03 -1.28 2.36
C HIS A 130 34.65 -0.09 3.11
N VAL A 131 34.08 0.27 4.27
CA VAL A 131 34.55 1.40 5.09
C VAL A 131 34.95 0.88 6.46
N GLY A 132 36.20 1.17 6.88
CA GLY A 132 36.69 0.84 8.22
C GLY A 132 36.76 -0.66 8.54
N GLY A 133 37.00 -1.52 7.54
CA GLY A 133 37.13 -2.97 7.72
C GLY A 133 35.80 -3.71 7.96
N ARG A 134 34.65 -3.05 7.80
CA ARG A 134 33.32 -3.68 7.87
C ARG A 134 32.59 -3.56 6.53
N ASN A 135 31.97 -4.65 6.11
CA ASN A 135 31.09 -4.67 4.95
C ASN A 135 29.71 -4.14 5.38
N LYS A 136 29.28 -3.04 4.76
CA LYS A 136 27.94 -2.48 4.99
C LYS A 136 27.16 -2.49 3.68
N ASN A 137 25.98 -3.11 3.69
CA ASN A 137 25.06 -3.05 2.56
C ASN A 137 24.53 -1.61 2.44
N VAL A 138 24.81 -0.95 1.32
CA VAL A 138 24.43 0.45 1.04
C VAL A 138 23.44 0.58 -0.13
N GLY A 139 23.20 -0.51 -0.87
CA GLY A 139 22.15 -0.57 -1.88
C GLY A 139 21.52 -1.95 -1.90
N LYS A 140 20.19 -1.98 -1.98
CA LYS A 140 19.38 -3.19 -2.12
C LYS A 140 18.47 -3.04 -3.32
N ILE A 141 18.19 -4.17 -3.96
CA ILE A 141 17.08 -4.30 -4.89
C ILE A 141 15.89 -4.85 -4.11
N ASP A 142 14.70 -4.28 -4.28
CA ASP A 142 13.51 -4.72 -3.56
C ASP A 142 13.23 -6.22 -3.78
N CYS A 143 13.28 -6.68 -5.03
CA CYS A 143 13.12 -8.08 -5.41
C CYS A 143 13.97 -8.45 -6.63
N VAL A 144 14.52 -9.66 -6.64
CA VAL A 144 15.06 -10.31 -7.84
C VAL A 144 14.16 -11.49 -8.18
N LEU A 145 13.74 -11.57 -9.45
CA LEU A 145 12.95 -12.68 -9.99
C LEU A 145 13.82 -13.52 -10.91
N ALA A 146 13.71 -14.84 -10.81
CA ALA A 146 14.51 -15.76 -11.62
C ALA A 146 13.70 -16.93 -12.17
N HIS A 147 13.99 -17.34 -13.40
CA HIS A 147 13.45 -18.56 -13.98
C HIS A 147 14.09 -19.77 -13.27
N PRO A 148 13.31 -20.75 -12.79
CA PRO A 148 13.83 -21.78 -11.89
C PRO A 148 14.82 -22.76 -12.53
N THR A 149 14.73 -22.97 -13.85
CA THR A 149 15.43 -24.07 -14.53
C THR A 149 16.25 -23.68 -15.77
N ARG A 150 16.32 -22.40 -16.16
CA ARG A 150 17.05 -22.01 -17.38
C ARG A 150 18.54 -21.92 -17.12
N ASP A 151 19.32 -22.33 -18.11
CA ASP A 151 20.78 -22.20 -18.17
C ASP A 151 21.18 -21.60 -19.53
N PRO A 152 21.82 -20.40 -19.57
CA PRO A 152 22.17 -19.56 -18.42
C PRO A 152 20.95 -19.08 -17.63
N LEU A 153 21.17 -18.68 -16.37
CA LEU A 153 20.09 -18.18 -15.50
C LEU A 153 19.43 -16.93 -16.09
N HIS A 154 18.13 -17.00 -16.31
CA HIS A 154 17.33 -15.83 -16.70
C HIS A 154 16.74 -15.18 -15.46
N TRP A 155 17.02 -13.91 -15.26
CA TRP A 155 16.54 -13.17 -14.09
C TRP A 155 16.28 -11.69 -14.42
N CYS A 156 15.49 -11.02 -13.59
CA CYS A 156 15.27 -9.59 -13.65
C CYS A 156 15.18 -8.98 -12.25
N ALA A 157 15.65 -7.73 -12.12
CA ALA A 157 15.42 -6.91 -10.93
C ALA A 157 14.02 -6.27 -10.99
N LEU A 158 13.36 -6.19 -9.84
CA LEU A 158 12.05 -5.57 -9.67
C LEU A 158 12.11 -4.59 -8.48
N GLU A 159 11.90 -3.31 -8.77
CA GLU A 159 11.74 -2.24 -7.78
C GLU A 159 10.27 -1.82 -7.69
N MET A 160 9.74 -1.68 -6.47
CA MET A 160 8.33 -1.34 -6.24
C MET A 160 8.19 0.00 -5.55
N GLN A 161 7.54 0.95 -6.21
CA GLN A 161 7.34 2.29 -5.65
C GLN A 161 5.86 2.57 -5.40
N ALA A 162 5.52 2.85 -4.14
CA ALA A 162 4.22 3.41 -3.77
C ALA A 162 4.30 4.94 -3.81
N VAL A 163 3.15 5.62 -3.90
CA VAL A 163 3.19 7.09 -3.82
C VAL A 163 3.40 7.55 -2.38
N TYR A 164 4.15 8.63 -2.24
CA TYR A 164 4.24 9.38 -1.00
C TYR A 164 3.23 10.53 -1.02
N PHE A 165 2.54 10.74 0.09
CA PHE A 165 1.63 11.86 0.26
C PHE A 165 2.28 12.94 1.12
N SER A 166 2.31 14.17 0.60
CA SER A 166 2.65 15.38 1.34
C SER A 166 1.36 16.14 1.69
N GLY A 167 1.03 16.27 2.97
CA GLY A 167 -0.15 17.01 3.42
C GLY A 167 -0.31 17.01 4.93
N LEU A 168 -1.45 17.51 5.42
CA LEU A 168 -1.81 17.46 6.84
C LEU A 168 -1.69 16.01 7.36
N LYS A 169 -1.40 15.87 8.66
CA LYS A 169 -1.14 14.56 9.25
C LYS A 169 -2.40 13.72 9.11
N MET A 170 -2.32 12.53 8.50
CA MET A 170 -3.41 11.53 8.49
C MET A 170 -4.01 11.27 9.88
N ARG A 171 -3.23 11.59 10.92
CA ARG A 171 -3.68 11.64 12.31
C ARG A 171 -4.99 12.42 12.50
N ASP A 172 -5.15 13.57 11.84
CA ASP A 172 -6.34 14.42 12.00
C ASP A 172 -7.59 13.69 11.47
N GLU A 173 -7.47 12.99 10.34
CA GLU A 173 -8.53 12.12 9.79
C GLU A 173 -8.84 10.94 10.74
N PHE A 174 -7.83 10.38 11.40
CA PHE A 174 -8.06 9.33 12.40
C PHE A 174 -8.79 9.87 13.63
N GLU A 175 -8.47 11.08 14.09
CA GLU A 175 -9.14 11.72 15.22
C GLU A 175 -10.61 12.02 14.88
N GLU A 176 -10.89 12.52 13.67
CA GLU A 176 -12.27 12.77 13.19
C GLU A 176 -13.09 11.47 13.07
N ILE A 177 -12.51 10.37 12.56
CA ILE A 177 -13.23 9.09 12.40
C ILE A 177 -13.45 8.38 13.74
N ARG A 178 -12.57 8.60 14.72
CA ARG A 178 -12.67 7.98 16.06
C ARG A 178 -13.92 8.46 16.80
N ASP A 179 -14.25 9.75 16.65
CA ASP A 179 -15.31 10.43 17.37
C ASP A 179 -16.72 10.08 16.82
#